data_AF-E9I8M0-F1
#
_entry.id   AF-E9I8M0-F1
#
_cell.length_a   1.000
_cell.length_b   1.000
_cell.length_c   1.000
_cell.angle_alpha   90.00
_cell.angle_beta   90.00
_cell.angle_gamma   90.00
#
_symmetry.space_group_name_H-M   'P 1'
#
loop_
_entity.id
_entity.type
_entity.pdbx_description
1 polymer ?
#
loop_
_entity_poly.entity_id
_entity_poly.type
_entity_poly.pdbx_seq_one_letter_code
_entity_poly.pdbx_strand_id
1 'polypeptide(L)'
;LLGKLQTNYGLDPNDVHLIGHSLGAHTAGYAGDKLGGNIGRITGLDPAEPYFQGMPSHLRLDYTDARLVDVIHTDGKSIFFLGLPGYGMSQPCGHLDFYPNNGKEQPGCTDLSETTPSLPLTLIREGLEEASRVLVACNHVRALKLFIESINSKCQYVAHECSSYASFQRGECFSCKSNNSLSCAVMGYHADTSPALVKRQAMGQDVSSLLGSKFFFMTGKEDPYCRRHYRITINLARPPTAESWVQGFMKVTLHADKGVIRNMDLTP
;
A
#
# COMPACT_ATOMS: atom_id res chain seq x y z
N LEU A 1 -8.92 -16.42 22.57
CA LEU A 1 -10.25 -15.83 22.31
C LEU A 1 -10.96 -16.52 21.16
N LEU A 2 -10.42 -16.41 19.93
CA LEU A 2 -11.03 -16.99 18.71
C LEU A 2 -11.40 -18.47 18.86
N GLY A 3 -10.51 -19.32 19.37
CA GLY A 3 -10.83 -20.72 19.62
C GLY A 3 -12.02 -20.94 20.57
N LYS A 4 -12.18 -20.09 21.61
CA LYS A 4 -13.37 -20.15 22.49
C LYS A 4 -14.64 -19.73 21.75
N LEU A 5 -14.57 -18.73 20.87
CA LEU A 5 -15.71 -18.29 20.07
C LEU A 5 -16.13 -19.38 19.07
N GLN A 6 -15.15 -20.06 18.46
CA GLN A 6 -15.40 -21.18 17.57
C GLN A 6 -16.06 -22.35 18.32
N THR A 7 -15.46 -22.82 19.42
CA THR A 7 -15.96 -23.99 20.16
C THR A 7 -17.30 -23.74 20.85
N ASN A 8 -17.51 -22.56 21.44
CA ASN A 8 -18.68 -22.32 22.30
C ASN A 8 -19.83 -21.58 21.62
N TYR A 9 -19.55 -20.85 20.54
CA TYR A 9 -20.54 -19.99 19.88
C TYR A 9 -20.67 -20.26 18.38
N GLY A 10 -19.93 -21.23 17.82
CA GLY A 10 -20.03 -21.61 16.42
C GLY A 10 -19.53 -20.55 15.44
N LEU A 11 -18.64 -19.65 15.88
CA LEU A 11 -17.97 -18.68 14.98
C LEU A 11 -17.25 -19.44 13.86
N ASP A 12 -17.59 -19.15 12.60
CA ASP A 12 -16.80 -19.59 11.45
C ASP A 12 -15.53 -18.72 11.39
N PRO A 13 -14.32 -19.31 11.47
CA PRO A 13 -13.07 -18.56 11.26
C PRO A 13 -13.01 -17.76 9.95
N ASN A 14 -13.78 -18.15 8.92
CA ASN A 14 -13.89 -17.42 7.65
C ASN A 14 -14.53 -16.03 7.81
N ASP A 15 -15.35 -15.81 8.85
CA ASP A 15 -15.98 -14.53 9.15
C ASP A 15 -15.07 -13.58 9.94
N VAL A 16 -13.85 -14.01 10.25
CA VAL A 16 -12.89 -13.24 11.06
C VAL A 16 -11.92 -12.48 10.15
N HIS A 17 -11.84 -11.17 10.38
CA HIS A 17 -10.83 -10.28 9.80
C HIS A 17 -9.97 -9.66 10.90
N LEU A 18 -8.69 -10.02 10.96
CA LEU A 18 -7.73 -9.38 11.87
C LEU A 18 -7.00 -8.25 11.15
N ILE A 19 -6.94 -7.07 11.77
CA ILE A 19 -6.21 -5.92 11.23
C ILE A 19 -5.13 -5.57 12.25
N GLY A 20 -3.86 -5.64 11.84
CA GLY A 20 -2.73 -5.37 12.72
C GLY A 20 -1.81 -4.30 12.12
N HIS A 21 -1.48 -3.28 12.91
CA HIS A 21 -0.51 -2.23 12.53
C HIS A 21 0.83 -2.46 13.20
N SER A 22 1.94 -2.18 12.50
CA SER A 22 3.29 -2.29 13.06
C SER A 22 3.56 -3.71 13.61
N LEU A 23 4.02 -3.83 14.86
CA LEU A 23 4.17 -5.10 15.58
C LEU A 23 2.86 -5.88 15.73
N GLY A 24 1.72 -5.19 15.71
CA GLY A 24 0.39 -5.78 15.70
C GLY A 24 0.11 -6.62 14.46
N ALA A 25 0.74 -6.32 13.32
CA ALA A 25 0.62 -7.14 12.11
C ALA A 25 1.18 -8.56 12.33
N HIS A 26 2.34 -8.68 12.98
CA HIS A 26 2.91 -9.97 13.36
C HIS A 26 2.10 -10.67 14.44
N THR A 27 1.52 -9.91 15.37
CA THR A 27 0.60 -10.47 16.37
C THR A 27 -0.62 -11.11 15.71
N ALA A 28 -1.17 -10.48 14.66
CA ALA A 28 -2.23 -11.06 13.85
C ALA A 28 -1.77 -12.31 13.09
N GLY A 29 -0.57 -12.29 12.51
CA GLY A 29 0.05 -13.46 11.87
C GLY A 29 0.17 -14.65 12.82
N TYR A 30 0.74 -14.44 14.01
CA TYR A 30 0.83 -15.48 15.04
C TYR A 30 -0.54 -16.01 15.47
N ALA A 31 -1.57 -15.17 15.54
CA ALA A 31 -2.92 -15.64 15.83
C ALA A 31 -3.48 -16.54 14.71
N GLY A 32 -3.19 -16.20 13.45
CA GLY A 32 -3.52 -16.99 12.26
C GLY A 32 -2.81 -18.34 12.22
N ASP A 33 -1.49 -18.34 12.40
CA ASP A 33 -0.66 -19.55 12.47
C ASP A 33 -1.15 -20.51 13.56
N LYS A 34 -1.47 -20.01 14.76
CA LYS A 34 -2.02 -20.83 15.85
C LYS A 34 -3.39 -21.46 15.54
N LEU A 35 -4.11 -20.94 14.56
CA LEU A 35 -5.37 -21.51 14.05
C LEU A 35 -5.16 -22.30 12.73
N GLY A 36 -3.92 -22.57 12.36
CA GLY A 36 -3.54 -23.33 11.17
C GLY A 36 -3.86 -22.59 9.87
N GLY A 37 -3.81 -21.27 9.86
CA GLY A 37 -4.10 -20.45 8.67
C GLY A 37 -5.58 -20.37 8.29
N ASN A 38 -6.48 -20.87 9.14
CA ASN A 38 -7.90 -20.96 8.83
C ASN A 38 -8.70 -19.68 9.09
N ILE A 39 -8.06 -18.55 9.35
CA ILE A 39 -8.74 -17.25 9.48
C ILE A 39 -9.13 -16.74 8.10
N GLY A 40 -10.30 -16.08 7.99
CA GLY A 40 -10.80 -15.51 6.74
C GLY A 40 -9.84 -14.48 6.14
N ARG A 41 -9.43 -13.47 6.91
CA ARG A 41 -8.54 -12.42 6.42
C ARG A 41 -7.61 -11.85 7.49
N ILE A 42 -6.38 -11.54 7.11
CA ILE A 42 -5.48 -10.66 7.87
C ILE A 42 -5.09 -9.47 7.00
N THR A 43 -5.19 -8.25 7.55
CA THR A 43 -4.57 -7.06 6.94
C THR A 43 -3.39 -6.60 7.78
N GLY A 44 -2.20 -6.58 7.17
CA GLY A 44 -0.99 -6.02 7.74
C GLY A 44 -0.83 -4.55 7.37
N LEU A 45 -0.92 -3.65 8.33
CA LEU A 45 -0.72 -2.21 8.14
C LEU A 45 0.72 -1.87 8.53
N ASP A 46 1.58 -1.75 7.52
CA ASP A 46 3.01 -1.48 7.64
C ASP A 46 3.69 -2.37 8.70
N PRO A 47 3.77 -3.71 8.48
CA PRO A 47 4.36 -4.63 9.45
C PRO A 47 5.77 -4.21 9.86
N ALA A 48 6.14 -4.33 11.13
CA ALA A 48 7.42 -3.83 11.64
C ALA A 48 8.63 -4.58 11.05
N GLU A 49 9.66 -3.86 10.57
CA GLU A 49 10.91 -4.47 10.08
C GLU A 49 11.76 -5.12 11.18
N PRO A 50 12.07 -4.41 12.30
CA PRO A 50 13.09 -4.86 13.24
C PRO A 50 12.75 -6.24 13.83
N TYR A 51 13.70 -7.18 13.71
CA TYR A 51 13.58 -8.58 14.15
C TYR A 51 12.62 -9.48 13.34
N PHE A 52 11.96 -8.97 12.29
CA PHE A 52 11.02 -9.75 11.47
C PHE A 52 11.46 -9.90 10.01
N GLN A 53 11.96 -8.83 9.38
CA GLN A 53 12.36 -8.88 7.97
C GLN A 53 13.49 -9.90 7.77
N GLY A 54 13.36 -10.75 6.73
CA GLY A 54 14.31 -11.82 6.44
C GLY A 54 14.21 -13.04 7.36
N MET A 55 13.37 -13.01 8.40
CA MET A 55 13.14 -14.18 9.24
C MET A 55 12.25 -15.22 8.53
N PRO A 56 12.36 -16.51 8.93
CA PRO A 56 11.44 -17.56 8.50
C PRO A 56 9.96 -17.17 8.66
N SER A 57 9.09 -17.67 7.78
CA SER A 57 7.66 -17.31 7.75
C SER A 57 6.96 -17.46 9.11
N HIS A 58 7.22 -18.55 9.84
CA HIS A 58 6.65 -18.82 11.16
C HIS A 58 7.03 -17.83 12.27
N LEU A 59 7.95 -16.89 12.02
CA LEU A 59 8.36 -15.84 12.97
C LEU A 59 7.84 -14.45 12.61
N ARG A 60 6.99 -14.33 11.59
CA ARG A 60 6.46 -13.05 11.11
C ARG A 60 5.07 -13.24 10.52
N LEU A 61 4.49 -12.14 10.04
CA LEU A 61 3.30 -12.22 9.20
C LEU A 61 3.70 -12.86 7.87
N ASP A 62 2.92 -13.81 7.40
CA ASP A 62 3.11 -14.49 6.12
C ASP A 62 1.75 -14.81 5.46
N TYR A 63 1.75 -15.04 4.14
CA TYR A 63 0.53 -15.32 3.40
C TYR A 63 -0.19 -16.57 3.90
N THR A 64 0.52 -17.51 4.54
CA THR A 64 -0.04 -18.74 5.10
C THR A 64 -0.90 -18.53 6.35
N ASP A 65 -0.87 -17.35 6.96
CA ASP A 65 -1.52 -17.11 8.27
C ASP A 65 -3.05 -16.93 8.16
N ALA A 66 -3.57 -16.70 6.95
CA ALA A 66 -5.01 -16.61 6.68
C ALA A 66 -5.32 -16.97 5.22
N ARG A 67 -6.60 -17.19 4.90
CA ARG A 67 -7.06 -17.41 3.52
C ARG A 67 -6.79 -16.23 2.60
N LEU A 68 -6.80 -15.02 3.15
CA LEU A 68 -6.35 -13.82 2.49
C LEU A 68 -5.47 -13.02 3.44
N VAL A 69 -4.32 -12.59 2.95
CA VAL A 69 -3.42 -11.69 3.65
C VAL A 69 -3.12 -10.52 2.71
N ASP A 70 -3.51 -9.31 3.10
CA ASP A 70 -3.23 -8.10 2.34
C ASP A 70 -2.42 -7.11 3.17
N VAL A 71 -1.39 -6.50 2.58
CA VAL A 71 -0.38 -5.74 3.30
C VAL A 71 -0.20 -4.36 2.68
N ILE A 72 -0.16 -3.32 3.50
CA ILE A 72 0.08 -1.94 3.06
C ILE A 72 1.43 -1.48 3.61
N HIS A 73 2.42 -1.34 2.74
CA HIS A 73 3.76 -0.85 3.08
C HIS A 73 3.85 0.65 2.89
N THR A 74 4.24 1.39 3.92
CA THR A 74 4.34 2.85 3.88
C THR A 74 5.68 3.40 4.35
N ASP A 75 6.43 2.64 5.15
CA ASP A 75 7.70 3.07 5.75
C ASP A 75 8.83 2.02 5.58
N GLY A 76 8.89 1.38 4.42
CA GLY A 76 9.87 0.35 4.05
C GLY A 76 11.26 0.88 3.68
N LYS A 77 11.72 1.99 4.28
CA LYS A 77 13.11 2.46 4.12
C LYS A 77 14.03 1.51 4.89
N SER A 78 15.10 1.05 4.24
CA SER A 78 16.06 0.16 4.90
C SER A 78 16.71 0.85 6.10
N ILE A 79 16.72 0.16 7.24
CA ILE A 79 17.40 0.56 8.48
C ILE A 79 18.92 0.78 8.33
N PHE A 80 19.54 0.31 7.24
CA PHE A 80 20.98 0.42 6.99
C PHE A 80 21.40 1.69 6.24
N PHE A 81 20.47 2.46 5.67
CA PHE A 81 20.81 3.73 5.02
C PHE A 81 21.01 4.82 6.08
N LEU A 82 22.05 5.63 5.92
CA LEU A 82 22.57 6.65 6.86
C LEU A 82 21.64 7.88 7.10
N GLY A 83 20.32 7.70 7.02
CA GLY A 83 19.27 8.66 7.39
C GLY A 83 18.32 8.04 8.42
N LEU A 84 17.19 8.70 8.74
CA LEU A 84 16.21 8.12 9.66
C LEU A 84 15.69 6.78 9.10
N PRO A 85 15.82 5.67 9.86
CA PRO A 85 15.42 4.36 9.39
C PRO A 85 13.90 4.26 9.25
N GLY A 86 13.43 3.49 8.27
CA GLY A 86 12.03 3.10 8.21
C GLY A 86 11.70 2.09 9.29
N TYR A 87 10.47 2.10 9.78
CA TYR A 87 9.99 1.13 10.77
C TYR A 87 9.31 -0.08 10.11
N GLY A 88 8.87 0.02 8.86
CA GLY A 88 8.10 -0.99 8.16
C GLY A 88 8.95 -1.96 7.33
N MET A 89 8.48 -3.19 7.16
CA MET A 89 9.06 -4.16 6.24
C MET A 89 8.93 -3.68 4.80
N SER A 90 9.95 -3.94 3.99
CA SER A 90 9.91 -3.77 2.52
C SER A 90 9.66 -5.08 1.77
N GLN A 91 9.92 -6.20 2.45
CA GLN A 91 9.68 -7.55 1.98
C GLN A 91 8.17 -7.81 1.84
N PRO A 92 7.69 -8.33 0.68
CA PRO A 92 6.33 -8.82 0.53
C PRO A 92 6.06 -9.97 1.52
N CYS A 93 4.90 -9.94 2.18
CA CYS A 93 4.49 -10.98 3.12
C CYS A 93 2.99 -11.33 3.06
N GLY A 94 2.26 -10.85 2.05
CA GLY A 94 0.87 -11.20 1.82
C GLY A 94 0.61 -11.94 0.51
N HIS A 95 -0.67 -12.15 0.24
CA HIS A 95 -1.19 -12.43 -1.09
C HIS A 95 -1.25 -11.16 -1.95
N LEU A 96 -1.47 -10.00 -1.32
CA LEU A 96 -1.49 -8.70 -1.97
C LEU A 96 -0.62 -7.73 -1.17
N ASP A 97 0.51 -7.32 -1.73
CA ASP A 97 1.42 -6.35 -1.10
C ASP A 97 1.36 -5.01 -1.85
N PHE A 98 0.85 -3.99 -1.15
CA PHE A 98 0.61 -2.65 -1.67
C PHE A 98 1.70 -1.68 -1.23
N TYR A 99 2.23 -0.91 -2.17
CA TYR A 99 3.32 0.04 -1.96
C TYR A 99 2.92 1.46 -2.44
N PRO A 100 2.00 2.14 -1.73
CA PRO A 100 1.68 3.55 -1.98
C PRO A 100 2.96 4.40 -1.97
N ASN A 101 3.18 5.19 -3.02
CA ASN A 101 4.35 6.07 -3.15
C ASN A 101 5.68 5.33 -2.92
N ASN A 102 5.84 4.16 -3.56
CA ASN A 102 7.00 3.24 -3.39
C ASN A 102 7.07 2.54 -2.02
N GLY A 103 6.11 2.80 -1.13
CA GLY A 103 6.04 2.21 0.21
C GLY A 103 7.18 2.61 1.14
N LYS A 104 7.80 3.78 0.91
CA LYS A 104 8.96 4.27 1.68
C LYS A 104 8.74 5.67 2.27
N GLU A 105 8.37 6.61 1.41
CA GLU A 105 8.19 8.01 1.77
C GLU A 105 6.83 8.46 1.31
N GLN A 106 6.01 8.88 2.28
CA GLN A 106 4.63 9.24 2.02
C GLN A 106 4.54 10.76 1.87
N PRO A 107 3.85 11.26 0.83
CA PRO A 107 3.68 12.70 0.65
C PRO A 107 3.13 13.36 1.92
N GLY A 108 3.68 14.53 2.27
CA GLY A 108 3.31 15.26 3.48
C GLY A 108 3.96 14.77 4.77
N CYS A 109 4.78 13.71 4.74
CA CYS A 109 5.64 13.32 5.84
C CYS A 109 7.03 13.91 5.63
N THR A 110 7.30 15.07 6.22
CA THR A 110 8.64 15.68 6.22
C THR A 110 9.57 14.87 7.13
N ASP A 111 10.83 14.73 6.73
CA ASP A 111 11.87 14.14 7.60
C ASP A 111 12.02 15.07 8.82
N LEU A 112 11.62 14.61 10.01
CA LEU A 112 11.74 15.36 11.27
C LEU A 112 13.20 15.65 11.67
N SER A 113 14.17 15.25 10.84
CA SER A 113 15.59 15.49 11.04
C SER A 113 15.96 16.99 11.02
N GLU A 114 15.15 17.85 10.40
CA GLU A 114 15.44 19.30 10.39
C GLU A 114 14.94 20.06 11.63
N THR A 115 14.04 19.51 12.46
CA THR A 115 13.42 20.32 13.52
C THR A 115 13.52 19.79 14.95
N THR A 116 13.92 18.54 15.20
CA THR A 116 14.04 18.04 16.58
C THR A 116 15.07 16.91 16.71
N PRO A 117 16.26 17.19 17.31
CA PRO A 117 17.21 16.13 17.62
C PRO A 117 16.67 15.31 18.80
N SER A 118 16.51 14.00 18.57
CA SER A 118 16.47 12.94 19.61
C SER A 118 15.85 13.36 20.96
N LEU A 119 14.52 13.48 21.02
CA LEU A 119 13.83 13.65 22.30
C LEU A 119 13.90 12.34 23.10
N PRO A 120 14.43 12.34 24.35
CA PRO A 120 14.39 11.19 25.22
C PRO A 120 12.96 10.82 25.58
N LEU A 121 12.64 9.53 25.62
CA LEU A 121 11.33 8.95 25.98
C LEU A 121 10.75 9.44 27.33
N THR A 122 11.56 10.12 28.16
CA THR A 122 11.24 10.50 29.54
C THR A 122 10.62 11.89 29.71
N LEU A 123 10.48 12.70 28.64
CA LEU A 123 10.09 14.11 28.75
C LEU A 123 8.64 14.46 28.36
N ILE A 124 7.79 13.49 27.99
CA ILE A 124 6.46 13.82 27.47
C ILE A 124 5.42 13.78 28.58
N ARG A 125 5.18 14.95 29.21
CA ARG A 125 4.16 15.15 30.26
C ARG A 125 2.87 15.83 29.76
N GLU A 126 2.71 16.05 28.46
CA GLU A 126 1.54 16.74 27.89
C GLU A 126 0.93 15.98 26.69
N GLY A 127 -0.36 15.64 26.78
CA GLY A 127 -1.24 15.27 25.65
C GLY A 127 -0.97 13.94 24.92
N LEU A 128 -1.60 12.84 25.36
CA LEU A 128 -1.44 11.49 24.80
C LEU A 128 -1.84 11.34 23.30
N GLU A 129 -2.72 12.19 22.77
CA GLU A 129 -3.15 12.14 21.36
C GLU A 129 -2.15 12.74 20.37
N GLU A 130 -1.37 13.75 20.78
CA GLU A 130 -0.37 14.37 19.90
C GLU A 130 1.02 13.75 20.10
N ALA A 131 1.32 13.28 21.31
CA ALA A 131 2.55 12.54 21.64
C ALA A 131 2.70 11.22 20.88
N SER A 132 1.60 10.50 20.64
CA SER A 132 1.60 9.25 19.85
C SER A 132 1.90 9.47 18.37
N ARG A 133 1.65 10.68 17.84
CA ARG A 133 2.00 11.10 16.47
C ARG A 133 3.47 11.50 16.32
N VAL A 134 4.11 11.91 17.41
CA VAL A 134 5.52 12.34 17.42
C VAL A 134 6.47 11.16 17.58
N LEU A 135 6.05 10.07 18.24
CA LEU A 135 6.88 8.89 18.49
C LEU A 135 6.83 7.83 17.37
N VAL A 136 5.77 7.83 16.56
CA VAL A 136 5.57 6.89 15.44
C VAL A 136 5.73 7.67 14.14
N ALA A 137 6.76 7.34 13.34
CA ALA A 137 7.08 8.09 12.12
C ALA A 137 5.83 8.30 11.24
N CYS A 138 5.66 9.51 10.73
CA CYS A 138 4.51 9.90 9.89
C CYS A 138 4.25 8.91 8.75
N ASN A 139 5.31 8.38 8.13
CA ASN A 139 5.24 7.34 7.11
C ASN A 139 4.59 6.07 7.66
N HIS A 140 5.02 5.61 8.84
CA HIS A 140 4.52 4.39 9.47
C HIS A 140 3.03 4.45 9.83
N VAL A 141 2.56 5.62 10.29
CA VAL A 141 1.12 5.86 10.57
C VAL A 141 0.31 6.00 9.28
N ARG A 142 0.93 6.25 8.12
CA ARG A 142 0.20 6.45 6.86
C ARG A 142 -0.64 5.23 6.48
N ALA A 143 -0.18 4.00 6.75
CA ALA A 143 -0.95 2.80 6.45
C ALA A 143 -2.33 2.79 7.14
N LEU A 144 -2.41 3.22 8.41
CA LEU A 144 -3.69 3.39 9.12
C LEU A 144 -4.59 4.42 8.43
N LYS A 145 -4.03 5.59 8.09
CA LYS A 145 -4.78 6.68 7.44
C LYS A 145 -5.37 6.24 6.09
N LEU A 146 -4.57 5.55 5.27
CA LEU A 146 -5.02 5.03 3.97
C LEU A 146 -6.07 3.92 4.13
N PHE A 147 -5.88 3.01 5.09
CA PHE A 147 -6.87 1.97 5.37
C PHE A 147 -8.20 2.57 5.82
N ILE A 148 -8.19 3.53 6.76
CA ILE A 148 -9.40 4.20 7.24
C ILE A 148 -10.14 4.91 6.10
N GLU A 149 -9.44 5.66 5.24
CA GLU A 149 -10.07 6.31 4.09
C GLU A 149 -10.69 5.27 3.12
N SER A 150 -10.05 4.12 2.94
CA SER A 150 -10.53 3.09 2.01
C SER A 150 -11.87 2.45 2.38
N ILE A 151 -12.34 2.53 3.64
CA ILE A 151 -13.56 1.87 4.12
C ILE A 151 -14.80 2.42 3.40
N ASN A 152 -14.99 3.74 3.44
CA ASN A 152 -16.20 4.41 2.97
C ASN A 152 -15.96 5.44 1.85
N SER A 153 -14.73 5.52 1.31
CA SER A 153 -14.43 6.45 0.23
C SER A 153 -15.07 6.04 -1.09
N LYS A 154 -15.61 7.03 -1.82
CA LYS A 154 -16.05 6.87 -3.21
C LYS A 154 -14.88 6.72 -4.18
N CYS A 155 -13.66 6.97 -3.72
CA CYS A 155 -12.42 6.83 -4.47
C CYS A 155 -11.71 5.56 -4.02
N GLN A 156 -11.70 4.55 -4.89
CA GLN A 156 -10.97 3.31 -4.63
C GLN A 156 -9.48 3.50 -4.96
N TYR A 157 -8.63 3.02 -4.06
CA TYR A 157 -7.20 2.92 -4.28
C TYR A 157 -6.89 1.78 -5.24
N VAL A 158 -6.83 2.10 -6.54
CA VAL A 158 -6.47 1.13 -7.57
C VAL A 158 -4.96 1.06 -7.70
N ALA A 159 -4.40 -0.08 -7.34
CA ALA A 159 -2.98 -0.38 -7.39
C ALA A 159 -2.65 -1.28 -8.57
N HIS A 160 -1.46 -1.10 -9.14
CA HIS A 160 -1.00 -1.76 -10.34
C HIS A 160 0.15 -2.72 -10.03
N GLU A 161 -0.03 -3.99 -10.38
CA GLU A 161 1.03 -4.99 -10.34
C GLU A 161 2.17 -4.55 -11.26
N CYS A 162 3.38 -4.45 -10.72
CA CYS A 162 4.54 -4.02 -11.48
C CYS A 162 5.83 -4.61 -10.91
N SER A 163 6.85 -4.79 -11.75
CA SER A 163 8.16 -5.31 -11.31
C SER A 163 8.93 -4.34 -10.42
N SER A 164 8.72 -3.04 -10.60
CA SER A 164 9.37 -1.98 -9.81
C SER A 164 8.56 -0.70 -9.82
N TYR A 165 8.77 0.15 -8.81
CA TYR A 165 8.18 1.48 -8.78
C TYR A 165 8.64 2.36 -9.95
N ALA A 166 9.88 2.20 -10.42
CA ALA A 166 10.39 2.95 -11.58
C ALA A 166 9.64 2.58 -12.87
N SER A 167 9.36 1.30 -13.09
CA SER A 167 8.52 0.83 -14.20
C SER A 167 7.08 1.37 -14.10
N PHE A 168 6.54 1.42 -12.87
CA PHE A 168 5.23 2.02 -12.62
C PHE A 168 5.23 3.52 -12.98
N GLN A 169 6.25 4.28 -12.56
CA GLN A 169 6.38 5.71 -12.88
C GLN A 169 6.52 5.97 -14.40
N ARG A 170 7.14 5.06 -15.14
CA ARG A 170 7.21 5.13 -16.62
C ARG A 170 5.90 4.73 -17.33
N GLY A 171 4.87 4.32 -16.60
CA GLY A 171 3.57 3.95 -17.15
C GLY A 171 3.52 2.58 -17.84
N GLU A 172 4.49 1.71 -17.57
CA GLU A 172 4.62 0.37 -18.19
C GLU A 172 3.51 -0.59 -17.70
N CYS A 173 2.96 -0.36 -16.50
CA CYS A 173 2.06 -1.28 -15.78
C CYS A 173 0.58 -0.83 -15.75
N PHE A 174 0.12 -0.07 -16.75
CA PHE A 174 -1.20 0.60 -16.74
C PHE A 174 -2.37 -0.23 -17.33
N SER A 175 -2.41 -1.54 -17.12
CA SER A 175 -3.28 -2.46 -17.89
C SER A 175 -4.60 -2.90 -17.22
N CYS A 176 -5.16 -2.19 -16.23
CA CYS A 176 -6.35 -2.65 -15.47
C CYS A 176 -7.63 -2.97 -16.29
N LYS A 177 -7.77 -2.41 -17.50
CA LYS A 177 -9.02 -2.44 -18.29
C LYS A 177 -9.17 -3.61 -19.25
N SER A 178 -8.16 -4.47 -19.39
CA SER A 178 -8.32 -5.70 -20.19
C SER A 178 -9.30 -6.65 -19.46
N ASN A 179 -10.21 -7.30 -20.21
CA ASN A 179 -11.12 -8.31 -19.66
C ASN A 179 -10.34 -9.41 -18.90
N ASN A 180 -9.07 -9.62 -19.24
CA ASN A 180 -8.15 -10.56 -18.57
C ASN A 180 -7.11 -9.89 -17.66
N SER A 181 -7.26 -8.61 -17.32
CA SER A 181 -6.27 -7.94 -16.49
C SER A 181 -6.33 -8.45 -15.05
N LEU A 182 -5.35 -9.29 -14.75
CA LEU A 182 -4.95 -9.77 -13.43
C LEU A 182 -4.05 -8.77 -12.69
N SER A 183 -3.71 -7.66 -13.37
CA SER A 183 -2.60 -6.77 -13.01
C SER A 183 -3.02 -5.60 -12.11
N CYS A 184 -4.23 -5.61 -11.55
CA CYS A 184 -4.67 -4.55 -10.64
C CYS A 184 -5.43 -5.09 -9.45
N ALA A 185 -5.23 -4.43 -8.30
CA ALA A 185 -5.85 -4.75 -7.04
C ALA A 185 -6.39 -3.48 -6.38
N VAL A 186 -7.42 -3.63 -5.56
CA VAL A 186 -7.98 -2.55 -4.75
C VAL A 186 -7.31 -2.60 -3.39
N MET A 187 -6.65 -1.53 -2.96
CA MET A 187 -6.01 -1.48 -1.64
C MET A 187 -7.04 -1.16 -0.55
N GLY A 188 -6.86 -1.77 0.63
CA GLY A 188 -7.55 -1.40 1.86
C GLY A 188 -8.72 -2.30 2.20
N TYR A 189 -9.78 -1.72 2.76
CA TYR A 189 -10.91 -2.48 3.31
C TYR A 189 -11.55 -3.43 2.28
N HIS A 190 -11.62 -3.03 1.01
CA HIS A 190 -12.22 -3.83 -0.08
C HIS A 190 -11.21 -4.68 -0.87
N ALA A 191 -10.03 -4.98 -0.32
CA ALA A 191 -8.99 -5.72 -1.04
C ALA A 191 -9.36 -7.16 -1.42
N ASP A 192 -10.28 -7.79 -0.68
CA ASP A 192 -10.91 -9.07 -0.99
C ASP A 192 -11.67 -9.07 -2.33
N THR A 193 -12.16 -7.90 -2.75
CA THR A 193 -12.84 -7.72 -4.05
C THR A 193 -11.88 -7.46 -5.21
N SER A 194 -10.56 -7.50 -4.97
CA SER A 194 -9.56 -7.16 -5.97
C SER A 194 -9.68 -7.99 -7.24
N PRO A 195 -9.65 -7.37 -8.44
CA PRO A 195 -9.65 -8.10 -9.72
C PRO A 195 -8.53 -9.15 -9.81
N ALA A 196 -7.36 -8.83 -9.25
CA ALA A 196 -6.22 -9.74 -9.15
C ALA A 196 -6.57 -11.07 -8.43
N LEU A 197 -7.44 -11.04 -7.42
CA LEU A 197 -7.88 -12.24 -6.69
C LEU A 197 -9.05 -12.92 -7.40
N VAL A 198 -10.14 -12.17 -7.58
CA VAL A 198 -11.43 -12.71 -8.05
C VAL A 198 -11.30 -13.36 -9.43
N LYS A 199 -10.53 -12.75 -10.34
CA LYS A 199 -10.36 -13.30 -11.68
C LYS A 199 -9.47 -14.55 -11.69
N ARG A 200 -8.41 -14.60 -10.86
CA ARG A 200 -7.55 -15.80 -10.72
C ARG A 200 -8.36 -16.97 -10.17
N GLN A 201 -9.14 -16.72 -9.12
CA GLN A 201 -10.05 -17.71 -8.55
C GLN A 201 -11.09 -18.20 -9.57
N ALA A 202 -11.71 -17.28 -10.32
CA ALA A 202 -12.67 -17.64 -11.37
C ALA A 202 -12.04 -18.46 -12.52
N MET A 203 -10.74 -18.27 -12.78
CA MET A 203 -9.97 -19.05 -13.76
C MET A 203 -9.43 -20.38 -13.19
N GLY A 204 -9.75 -20.73 -11.93
CA GLY A 204 -9.22 -21.91 -11.25
C GLY A 204 -7.70 -21.85 -11.02
N GLN A 205 -7.11 -20.66 -11.13
CA GLN A 205 -5.68 -20.44 -10.92
C GLN A 205 -5.39 -20.24 -9.44
N ASP A 206 -4.27 -20.80 -9.02
CA ASP A 206 -3.75 -20.61 -7.68
C ASP A 206 -3.32 -19.15 -7.47
N VAL A 207 -3.76 -18.59 -6.34
CA VAL A 207 -3.34 -17.27 -5.87
C VAL A 207 -1.85 -17.22 -5.54
N SER A 208 -1.16 -18.37 -5.48
CA SER A 208 0.29 -18.46 -5.36
C SER A 208 1.05 -17.65 -6.43
N SER A 209 0.47 -17.44 -7.61
CA SER A 209 1.04 -16.58 -8.65
C SER A 209 1.17 -15.09 -8.27
N LEU A 210 0.52 -14.67 -7.18
CA LEU A 210 0.62 -13.32 -6.61
C LEU A 210 1.71 -13.19 -5.55
N LEU A 211 2.24 -14.30 -5.05
CA LEU A 211 3.19 -14.27 -3.94
C LEU A 211 4.47 -13.57 -4.37
N GLY A 212 4.81 -12.48 -3.67
CA GLY A 212 5.94 -11.62 -4.01
C GLY A 212 5.64 -10.55 -5.05
N SER A 213 4.44 -10.53 -5.66
CA SER A 213 4.01 -9.44 -6.54
C SER A 213 3.83 -8.15 -5.76
N LYS A 214 4.21 -7.02 -6.38
CA LYS A 214 4.12 -5.69 -5.78
C LYS A 214 3.11 -4.82 -6.52
N PHE A 215 2.19 -4.22 -5.78
CA PHE A 215 1.15 -3.36 -6.31
C PHE A 215 1.44 -1.89 -5.96
N PHE A 216 1.70 -1.07 -6.98
CA PHE A 216 2.08 0.33 -6.81
C PHE A 216 0.95 1.29 -7.20
N PHE A 217 0.89 2.41 -6.51
CA PHE A 217 0.06 3.57 -6.81
C PHE A 217 0.59 4.79 -6.05
N MET A 218 0.13 5.98 -6.42
CA MET A 218 0.45 7.23 -5.73
C MET A 218 -0.75 7.75 -4.94
N THR A 219 -0.47 8.47 -3.85
CA THR A 219 -1.47 9.15 -3.03
C THR A 219 -1.12 10.64 -2.89
N GLY A 220 -2.06 11.43 -2.40
CA GLY A 220 -1.84 12.82 -2.02
C GLY A 220 -1.10 12.97 -0.70
N LYS A 221 -0.68 14.21 -0.41
CA LYS A 221 -0.07 14.60 0.87
C LYS A 221 -1.08 14.76 2.02
N GLU A 222 -2.30 15.13 1.69
CA GLU A 222 -3.37 15.53 2.60
C GLU A 222 -4.65 14.78 2.23
N ASP A 223 -5.54 14.64 3.22
CA ASP A 223 -6.87 14.06 3.06
C ASP A 223 -7.74 14.91 2.10
N PRO A 224 -8.52 14.30 1.19
CA PRO A 224 -8.51 12.87 0.85
C PRO A 224 -7.20 12.48 0.14
N TYR A 225 -6.54 11.40 0.58
CA TYR A 225 -5.27 10.96 0.01
C TYR A 225 -5.48 10.24 -1.33
N CYS A 226 -6.66 9.71 -1.61
CA CYS A 226 -6.92 8.98 -2.84
C CYS A 226 -6.63 9.83 -4.09
N ARG A 227 -5.94 9.22 -5.06
CA ARG A 227 -5.63 9.81 -6.37
C ARG A 227 -6.02 8.86 -7.48
N ARG A 228 -6.34 9.42 -8.65
CA ARG A 228 -6.64 8.66 -9.86
C ARG A 228 -5.48 8.77 -10.82
N HIS A 229 -5.04 7.63 -11.35
CA HIS A 229 -3.94 7.57 -12.30
C HIS A 229 -4.51 7.63 -13.72
N TYR A 230 -3.88 8.45 -14.57
CA TYR A 230 -4.22 8.60 -15.98
C TYR A 230 -2.95 8.39 -16.80
N ARG A 231 -3.05 7.60 -17.89
CA ARG A 231 -2.00 7.50 -18.89
C ARG A 231 -2.40 8.33 -20.11
N ILE A 232 -1.58 9.31 -20.45
CA ILE A 232 -1.80 10.22 -21.58
C ILE A 232 -0.72 9.95 -22.61
N THR A 233 -1.12 9.71 -23.86
CA THR A 233 -0.21 9.55 -24.99
C THR A 233 -0.47 10.69 -25.96
N ILE A 234 0.56 11.50 -26.23
CA ILE A 234 0.48 12.64 -27.14
C ILE A 234 1.34 12.36 -28.36
N ASN A 235 0.71 12.37 -29.53
CA ASN A 235 1.40 12.30 -30.81
C ASN A 235 1.53 13.73 -31.36
N LEU A 236 2.77 14.23 -31.45
CA LEU A 236 3.04 15.56 -32.00
C LEU A 236 2.98 15.54 -33.53
N ALA A 237 2.34 16.54 -34.12
CA ALA A 237 2.31 16.72 -35.57
C ALA A 237 3.67 17.24 -36.08
N ARG A 238 4.07 16.81 -37.29
CA ARG A 238 5.28 17.27 -37.98
C ARG A 238 4.93 17.87 -39.35
N PRO A 239 4.32 19.07 -39.40
CA PRO A 239 4.02 19.75 -40.66
C PRO A 239 5.29 20.09 -41.45
N PRO A 240 5.22 20.37 -42.76
CA PRO A 240 6.39 20.67 -43.59
C PRO A 240 7.23 21.86 -43.12
N THR A 241 6.60 22.81 -42.41
CA THR A 241 7.24 23.99 -41.83
C THR A 241 7.75 23.77 -40.41
N ALA A 242 7.66 22.56 -39.86
CA ALA A 242 8.12 22.27 -38.51
C ALA A 242 9.63 22.35 -38.42
N GLU A 243 10.12 22.95 -37.34
CA GLU A 243 11.54 22.88 -36.97
C GLU A 243 11.97 21.44 -36.74
N SER A 244 13.26 21.16 -36.96
CA SER A 244 13.81 19.81 -36.80
C SER A 244 13.88 19.36 -35.34
N TRP A 245 13.89 20.29 -34.40
CA TRP A 245 13.84 20.06 -32.96
C TRP A 245 13.19 21.26 -32.26
N VAL A 246 12.55 21.02 -31.12
CA VAL A 246 12.03 22.07 -30.22
C VAL A 246 12.31 21.66 -28.77
N GLN A 247 12.47 22.66 -27.90
CA GLN A 247 12.62 22.45 -26.45
C GLN A 247 11.59 23.30 -25.71
N GLY A 248 10.92 22.70 -24.73
CA GLY A 248 9.93 23.39 -23.91
C GLY A 248 9.25 22.45 -22.94
N PHE A 249 8.35 23.02 -22.13
CA PHE A 249 7.52 22.27 -21.19
C PHE A 249 6.17 21.98 -21.80
N MET A 250 5.67 20.77 -21.56
CA MET A 250 4.32 20.40 -22.01
C MET A 250 3.42 20.23 -20.81
N LYS A 251 2.29 20.94 -20.83
CA LYS A 251 1.23 20.83 -19.82
C LYS A 251 -0.07 20.38 -20.46
N VAL A 252 -0.87 19.62 -19.72
CA VAL A 252 -2.21 19.22 -20.14
C VAL A 252 -3.24 19.59 -19.08
N THR A 253 -4.43 19.98 -19.56
CA THR A 253 -5.62 20.16 -18.74
C THR A 253 -6.68 19.17 -19.21
N LEU A 254 -7.21 18.37 -18.30
CA LEU A 254 -8.29 17.42 -18.58
C LEU A 254 -9.62 18.04 -18.17
N HIS A 255 -10.54 18.18 -19.12
CA HIS A 255 -11.91 18.61 -18.89
C HIS A 255 -12.85 17.41 -18.91
N ALA A 256 -13.72 17.29 -17.91
CA ALA A 256 -14.76 16.27 -17.83
C ALA A 256 -16.04 16.86 -17.24
N ASP A 257 -17.18 16.19 -17.44
CA ASP A 257 -18.49 16.64 -16.92
C ASP A 257 -18.50 16.83 -15.41
N LYS A 258 -17.63 16.10 -14.69
CA LYS A 258 -17.51 16.13 -13.22
C LYS A 258 -16.40 17.04 -12.70
N GLY A 259 -15.70 17.77 -13.57
CA GLY A 259 -14.67 18.71 -13.15
C GLY A 259 -13.50 18.85 -14.12
N VAL A 260 -12.51 19.65 -13.71
CA VAL A 260 -11.32 19.96 -14.52
C VAL A 260 -10.06 19.70 -13.72
N ILE A 261 -9.10 18.96 -14.29
CA ILE A 261 -7.76 18.78 -13.75
C ILE A 261 -6.82 19.67 -14.56
N ARG A 262 -6.25 20.71 -13.93
CA ARG A 262 -5.48 21.76 -14.61
C ARG A 262 -3.97 21.56 -14.47
N ASN A 263 -3.23 22.07 -15.45
CA ASN A 263 -1.78 22.30 -15.39
C ASN A 263 -0.96 21.06 -15.01
N MET A 264 -1.32 19.88 -15.51
CA MET A 264 -0.50 18.68 -15.29
C MET A 264 0.72 18.72 -16.20
N ASP A 265 1.92 18.65 -15.61
CA ASP A 265 3.17 18.53 -16.33
C ASP A 265 3.29 17.15 -17.00
N LEU A 266 3.67 17.13 -18.27
CA LEU A 266 3.92 15.90 -19.05
C LEU A 266 5.39 15.69 -19.38
N THR A 267 6.21 16.72 -19.17
CA THR A 267 7.67 16.68 -19.26
C THR A 267 8.24 16.66 -17.85
N PRO A 268 9.18 15.76 -17.53
CA PRO A 268 9.83 15.69 -16.22
C PRO A 268 10.62 16.96 -15.89
#